data_AF-A0AAV0KIT9-F1
#
_entry.id   AF-A0AAV0KIT9-F1
#
_cell.length_a   1.000
_cell.length_b   1.000
_cell.length_c   1.000
_cell.angle_alpha   90.00
_cell.angle_beta   90.00
_cell.angle_gamma   90.00
#
_symmetry.space_group_name_H-M   'P 1'
#
loop_
_entity.id
_entity.type
_entity.pdbx_description
1 polymer ?
#
loop_
_entity_poly.entity_id
_entity_poly.type
_entity_poly.pdbx_seq_one_letter_code
_entity_poly.pdbx_strand_id
1 'polypeptide(L)'
;MNLGMCSITRAELRGVMEGLQLAWDMGFRSVRVELDSRCAVQLLQSLDAPDHQHAAIIQRFQELLTHQWEVHITHIYREANKCADFLASRGHNLSFGMHSISCSDPILYLYILYDCQGISEPDWL
;
A
#
# COMPACT_ATOMS: atom_id res chain seq x y z
N MET A 1 -7.19 18.66 2.69
CA MET A 1 -5.94 19.21 3.25
C MET A 1 -4.94 19.32 2.11
N ASN A 2 -4.57 20.53 1.68
CA ASN A 2 -3.67 20.71 0.54
C ASN A 2 -2.21 20.55 1.02
N LEU A 3 -1.67 19.33 0.94
CA LEU A 3 -0.31 18.95 1.34
C LEU A 3 0.38 18.26 0.15
N GLY A 4 0.71 19.08 -0.86
CA GLY A 4 0.65 18.72 -2.28
C GLY A 4 1.46 17.56 -2.84
N MET A 5 2.52 17.03 -2.20
CA MET A 5 3.26 15.87 -2.76
C MET A 5 3.95 15.02 -1.68
N CYS A 6 4.53 15.65 -0.67
CA CYS A 6 5.32 14.95 0.37
C CYS A 6 4.49 14.17 1.39
N SER A 7 3.18 14.45 1.52
CA SER A 7 2.33 13.82 2.53
C SER A 7 1.67 12.54 2.03
N ILE A 8 1.26 12.52 0.75
CA ILE A 8 0.54 11.42 0.12
C ILE A 8 1.50 10.23 -0.06
N THR A 9 2.65 10.45 -0.71
CA THR A 9 3.69 9.42 -0.85
C THR A 9 4.13 8.87 0.51
N ARG A 10 4.24 9.72 1.54
CA ARG A 10 4.61 9.27 2.88
C ARG A 10 3.53 8.40 3.54
N ALA A 11 2.26 8.72 3.34
CA ALA A 11 1.15 7.92 3.84
C ALA A 11 1.08 6.57 3.14
N GLU A 12 1.25 6.54 1.82
CA GLU A 12 1.32 5.31 1.01
C GLU A 12 2.46 4.41 1.46
N LEU A 13 3.69 4.94 1.53
CA LEU A 13 4.85 4.17 1.96
C LEU A 13 4.67 3.63 3.38
N ARG A 14 4.04 4.39 4.28
CA ARG A 14 3.71 3.90 5.62
C ARG A 14 2.70 2.75 5.57
N GLY A 15 1.66 2.86 4.75
CA GLY A 15 0.70 1.77 4.52
C GLY A 15 1.37 0.49 4.04
N VAL A 16 2.35 0.61 3.13
CA VAL A 16 3.17 -0.53 2.68
C VAL A 16 3.95 -1.15 3.85
N MET A 17 4.59 -0.35 4.69
CA MET A 17 5.39 -0.88 5.81
C MET A 17 4.53 -1.66 6.81
N GLU A 18 3.38 -1.10 7.18
CA GLU A 18 2.45 -1.78 8.11
C GLU A 18 1.86 -3.04 7.47
N GLY A 19 1.50 -2.99 6.18
CA GLY A 19 0.99 -4.15 5.45
C GLY A 19 2.02 -5.29 5.31
N LEU A 20 3.28 -4.94 5.05
CA LEU A 20 4.38 -5.90 4.98
C LEU A 20 4.68 -6.52 6.34
N GLN A 21 4.73 -5.72 7.41
CA GLN A 21 4.90 -6.24 8.77
C GLN A 21 3.78 -7.21 9.13
N LEU A 22 2.52 -6.82 8.86
CA LEU A 22 1.36 -7.68 9.10
C LEU A 22 1.45 -8.99 8.31
N ALA A 23 1.82 -8.92 7.02
CA ALA A 23 1.96 -10.10 6.19
C ALA A 23 3.04 -11.06 6.73
N TRP A 24 4.17 -10.51 7.17
CA TRP A 24 5.23 -11.29 7.80
C TRP A 24 4.75 -11.98 9.09
N ASP A 25 4.07 -11.23 9.97
CA ASP A 25 3.54 -11.71 11.25
C ASP A 25 2.45 -12.78 11.06
N MET A 26 1.69 -12.69 9.97
CA MET A 26 0.71 -13.71 9.55
C MET A 26 1.34 -14.96 8.92
N GLY A 27 2.66 -14.98 8.73
CA GLY A 27 3.38 -16.13 8.19
C GLY A 27 3.50 -16.16 6.66
N PHE A 28 3.10 -15.10 5.95
CA PHE A 28 3.29 -15.03 4.50
C PHE A 28 4.78 -14.87 4.15
N ARG A 29 5.22 -15.56 3.09
CA ARG A 29 6.62 -15.58 2.63
C ARG A 29 6.80 -15.26 1.15
N SER A 30 5.70 -14.99 0.45
CA SER A 30 5.69 -14.44 -0.91
C SER A 30 4.61 -13.37 -0.95
N VAL A 31 5.01 -12.13 -1.18
CA VAL A 31 4.12 -10.96 -1.10
C VAL A 31 4.29 -10.10 -2.34
N ARG A 32 3.17 -9.76 -2.96
CA ARG A 32 3.12 -8.75 -4.02
C ARG A 32 2.60 -7.44 -3.43
N VAL A 33 3.36 -6.38 -3.62
CA VAL A 33 2.98 -5.02 -3.23
C VAL A 33 2.60 -4.27 -4.50
N GLU A 34 1.36 -3.84 -4.57
CA GLU A 34 0.82 -3.10 -5.70
C GLU A 34 0.58 -1.65 -5.30
N LEU A 35 1.13 -0.72 -6.08
CA LEU A 35 1.11 0.70 -5.81
C LEU A 35 0.65 1.46 -7.04
N ASP A 36 -0.26 2.42 -6.87
CA ASP A 36 -0.70 3.32 -7.93
C ASP A 36 0.18 4.57 -8.06
N SER A 37 1.03 4.83 -7.07
CA SER A 37 1.98 5.93 -7.05
C SER A 37 3.34 5.56 -7.63
N ARG A 38 3.64 6.11 -8.82
CA ARG A 38 4.95 5.95 -9.47
C ARG A 38 6.11 6.45 -8.59
N CYS A 39 5.88 7.52 -7.82
CA CYS A 39 6.89 8.08 -6.93
C CYS A 39 7.22 7.09 -5.80
N ALA A 40 6.20 6.46 -5.19
CA ALA A 40 6.40 5.44 -4.16
C ALA A 40 7.14 4.21 -4.72
N VAL A 41 6.76 3.74 -5.91
CA VAL A 41 7.43 2.62 -6.58
C VAL A 41 8.90 2.94 -6.83
N GLN A 42 9.21 4.11 -7.39
CA GLN A 42 10.58 4.52 -7.67
C GLN A 42 11.43 4.60 -6.39
N LEU A 43 10.90 5.17 -5.30
CA LEU A 43 11.59 5.27 -4.02
C LEU A 43 11.90 3.89 -3.41
N LEU A 44 10.95 2.96 -3.48
CA LEU A 44 11.14 1.61 -2.94
C LEU A 44 12.07 0.75 -3.81
N GLN A 45 12.06 0.95 -5.14
CA GLN A 45 12.92 0.22 -6.06
C GLN A 45 14.34 0.77 -6.12
N SER A 46 14.52 2.09 -6.05
CA SER A 46 15.85 2.70 -6.00
C SER A 46 16.58 2.34 -4.72
N LEU A 47 15.83 2.03 -3.65
CA LEU A 47 16.33 1.88 -2.28
C LEU A 47 17.16 3.11 -1.85
N ASP A 48 16.92 4.24 -2.51
CA ASP A 48 17.66 5.48 -2.35
C ASP A 48 16.70 6.52 -1.79
N ALA A 49 17.13 7.16 -0.70
CA ALA A 49 16.41 8.24 -0.05
C ALA A 49 17.23 9.52 -0.24
N PRO A 50 17.05 10.23 -1.37
CA PRO A 50 17.82 11.44 -1.65
C PRO A 50 17.57 12.54 -0.62
N ASP A 51 16.45 12.49 0.10
CA ASP A 51 16.08 13.42 1.16
C ASP A 51 15.92 12.74 2.52
N HIS A 52 16.37 13.42 3.57
CA HIS A 52 16.23 13.01 4.99
C HIS A 52 14.80 12.63 5.39
N GLN A 53 13.79 13.16 4.70
CA GLN A 53 12.39 12.93 5.02
C GLN A 53 11.92 11.48 4.76
N HIS A 54 12.54 10.76 3.82
CA HIS A 54 12.13 9.41 3.43
C HIS A 54 13.11 8.33 3.93
N ALA A 55 14.30 8.74 4.37
CA ALA A 55 15.38 7.84 4.79
C ALA A 55 14.94 6.80 5.83
N ALA A 56 14.24 7.23 6.89
CA ALA A 56 13.78 6.31 7.93
C ALA A 56 12.79 5.25 7.42
N ILE A 57 11.95 5.61 6.45
CA ILE A 57 10.96 4.70 5.86
C ILE A 57 11.66 3.71 4.92
N ILE A 58 12.58 4.19 4.09
CA ILE A 58 13.37 3.33 3.19
C ILE A 58 14.25 2.38 3.98
N GLN A 59 14.88 2.84 5.07
CA GLN A 59 15.67 1.96 5.95
C GLN A 59 14.79 0.85 6.53
N ARG A 60 13.61 1.18 7.05
CA ARG A 60 12.67 0.17 7.56
C ARG A 60 12.22 -0.81 6.47
N PHE A 61 12.01 -0.32 5.26
CA PHE A 61 11.69 -1.19 4.12
C PHE A 61 12.84 -2.16 3.81
N GLN A 62 14.08 -1.67 3.76
CA GLN A 62 15.27 -2.50 3.58
C GLN A 62 15.39 -3.56 4.68
N GLU A 63 15.15 -3.19 5.94
CA GLU A 63 15.13 -4.13 7.07
C GLU A 63 14.09 -5.24 6.86
N LEU A 64 12.87 -4.90 6.43
CA LEU A 64 11.83 -5.89 6.11
C LEU A 64 12.25 -6.80 4.94
N LEU A 65 12.95 -6.27 3.93
CA LEU A 65 13.46 -7.09 2.82
C LEU A 65 14.56 -8.07 3.24
N THR A 66 15.19 -7.90 4.41
CA THR A 66 16.18 -8.88 4.92
C THR A 66 15.56 -10.16 5.47
N HIS A 67 14.24 -10.17 5.69
CA HIS A 67 13.55 -11.37 6.13
C HIS A 67 13.59 -12.48 5.07
N GLN A 68 13.34 -13.72 5.49
CA GLN A 68 13.34 -14.88 4.59
C GLN A 68 12.01 -14.99 3.83
N TRP A 69 11.81 -14.13 2.84
CA TRP A 69 10.62 -14.07 1.98
C TRP A 69 10.91 -13.40 0.63
N GLU A 70 9.97 -13.54 -0.30
CA GLU A 70 9.99 -12.87 -1.59
C GLU A 70 9.00 -11.70 -1.59
N VAL A 71 9.48 -10.52 -1.94
CA VAL A 71 8.65 -9.31 -2.07
C VAL A 71 8.78 -8.74 -3.47
N HIS A 72 7.66 -8.62 -4.18
CA HIS A 72 7.60 -8.06 -5.52
C HIS A 72 6.81 -6.76 -5.53
N ILE A 73 7.44 -5.66 -5.93
CA ILE A 73 6.79 -4.35 -6.04
C ILE A 73 6.38 -4.10 -7.48
N THR A 74 5.11 -3.81 -7.72
CA THR A 74 4.55 -3.53 -9.04
C THR A 74 3.77 -2.22 -9.04
N HIS A 75 3.96 -1.41 -10.09
CA HIS A 75 3.09 -0.25 -10.35
C HIS A 75 1.81 -0.73 -11.01
N ILE A 76 0.65 -0.38 -10.44
CA ILE A 76 -0.67 -0.63 -11.03
C ILE A 76 -1.36 0.70 -11.35
N TYR A 77 -2.37 0.64 -12.21
CA TYR A 77 -3.23 1.80 -12.45
C TYR A 77 -4.15 2.00 -11.23
N ARG A 78 -4.48 3.26 -10.94
CA ARG A 78 -5.31 3.63 -9.78
C ARG A 78 -6.66 2.91 -9.81
N GLU A 79 -7.21 2.77 -11.01
CA GLU A 79 -8.46 2.08 -11.33
C GLU A 79 -8.45 0.59 -10.96
N ALA A 80 -7.27 -0.01 -10.84
CA ALA A 80 -7.07 -1.39 -10.37
C ALA A 80 -6.88 -1.46 -8.84
N ASN A 81 -6.57 -0.34 -8.16
CA ASN A 81 -6.28 -0.30 -6.72
C ASN A 81 -7.51 0.01 -5.86
N LYS A 82 -8.72 -0.37 -6.31
CA LYS A 82 -9.99 0.00 -5.65
C LYS A 82 -10.11 -0.50 -4.21
N CYS A 83 -9.53 -1.67 -3.91
CA CYS A 83 -9.48 -2.21 -2.55
C CYS A 83 -8.75 -1.28 -1.59
N ALA A 84 -7.54 -0.83 -1.96
CA ALA A 84 -6.73 0.04 -1.11
C ALA A 84 -7.35 1.44 -0.99
N ASP A 85 -7.88 1.99 -2.10
CA ASP A 85 -8.57 3.28 -2.10
C ASP A 85 -9.82 3.28 -1.20
N PHE A 86 -10.61 2.20 -1.26
CA PHE A 86 -11.77 2.02 -0.37
C PHE A 86 -11.37 1.98 1.11
N LEU A 87 -10.32 1.21 1.45
CA LEU A 87 -9.81 1.12 2.82
C LEU A 87 -9.23 2.45 3.31
N ALA A 88 -8.49 3.17 2.47
CA ALA A 88 -7.93 4.48 2.79
C ALA A 88 -9.02 5.53 3.02
N SER A 89 -10.06 5.54 2.17
CA SER A 89 -11.24 6.41 2.30
C SER A 89 -11.99 6.14 3.62
N ARG A 90 -12.18 4.87 3.99
CA ARG A 90 -12.79 4.50 5.28
C ARG A 90 -11.94 4.94 6.46
N GLY A 91 -10.62 4.79 6.37
CA GLY A 91 -9.67 5.21 7.41
C GLY A 91 -9.73 6.71 7.73
N HIS A 92 -10.10 7.56 6.75
CA HIS A 92 -10.22 9.01 6.96
C HIS A 92 -11.27 9.40 8.02
N ASN A 93 -12.29 8.55 8.21
CA ASN A 93 -13.38 8.79 9.16
C ASN A 93 -13.14 8.12 10.53
N LEU A 94 -12.02 7.43 10.71
CA LEU A 94 -11.67 6.74 11.95
C LEU A 94 -10.71 7.59 12.80
N SER A 95 -10.62 7.27 14.09
CA SER A 95 -9.65 7.91 14.99
C SER A 95 -8.22 7.59 14.56
N PHE A 96 -7.25 8.42 14.96
CA PHE A 96 -5.84 8.20 14.64
C PHE A 96 -5.36 6.85 15.19
N GLY A 97 -4.88 5.96 14.31
CA GLY A 97 -4.37 4.64 14.70
C GLY A 97 -4.45 3.62 13.55
N MET A 98 -3.92 2.42 13.80
CA MET A 98 -4.10 1.27 12.90
C MET A 98 -5.38 0.54 13.29
N HIS A 99 -6.28 0.36 12.33
CA HIS A 99 -7.57 -0.31 12.53
C HIS A 99 -7.60 -1.58 11.68
N SER A 100 -7.76 -2.74 12.33
CA SER A 100 -7.99 -4.00 11.62
C SER A 100 -9.48 -4.17 11.35
N ILE A 101 -9.84 -4.34 10.07
CA ILE A 101 -11.22 -4.64 9.66
C ILE A 101 -11.30 -6.15 9.42
N SER A 102 -11.90 -6.87 10.36
CA SER A 102 -12.10 -8.33 10.28
C SER A 102 -13.45 -8.74 9.66
N CYS A 103 -14.30 -7.77 9.38
CA CYS A 103 -15.62 -7.98 8.78
C CYS A 103 -15.52 -7.92 7.25
N SER A 104 -16.09 -8.90 6.57
CA SER A 104 -16.31 -8.91 5.13
C SER A 104 -17.26 -7.80 4.73
N ASP A 105 -16.72 -6.60 4.54
CA ASP A 105 -17.43 -5.51 3.89
C ASP A 105 -17.80 -5.98 2.47
N PRO A 106 -19.10 -6.02 2.11
CA PRO A 106 -19.54 -6.51 0.81
C PRO A 106 -18.91 -5.75 -0.37
N ILE A 107 -18.56 -4.48 -0.18
CA ILE A 107 -17.92 -3.65 -1.20
C ILE A 107 -16.44 -4.01 -1.33
N LEU A 108 -15.74 -4.22 -0.20
CA LEU A 108 -14.36 -4.71 -0.23
C LEU A 108 -14.28 -6.11 -0.86
N TYR A 109 -15.23 -6.99 -0.55
CA TYR A 109 -15.33 -8.32 -1.16
C TYR A 109 -15.58 -8.23 -2.66
N LEU A 110 -16.41 -7.29 -3.12
CA LEU A 110 -16.65 -7.05 -4.55
C LEU A 110 -15.37 -6.58 -5.25
N TYR A 111 -14.62 -5.65 -4.66
CA TYR A 111 -13.36 -5.21 -5.24
C TYR A 111 -12.30 -6.31 -5.27
N ILE A 112 -12.23 -7.16 -4.24
CA ILE A 112 -11.37 -8.35 -4.24
C ILE A 112 -11.79 -9.32 -5.35
N LEU A 113 -13.08 -9.55 -5.55
CA LEU A 113 -13.58 -10.42 -6.62
C LEU A 113 -13.26 -9.86 -8.01
N TYR A 114 -13.41 -8.55 -8.23
CA TYR A 114 -13.06 -7.91 -9.48
C TYR A 114 -11.56 -8.00 -9.76
N ASP A 115 -10.72 -7.78 -8.75
CA ASP A 115 -9.27 -7.96 -8.87
C ASP A 115 -8.90 -9.40 -9.21
N CYS A 116 -9.50 -10.40 -8.53
CA CYS A 116 -9.32 -11.82 -8.86
C CYS A 116 -9.74 -12.17 -10.30
N GLN A 117 -10.66 -11.41 -10.89
CA GLN A 117 -11.16 -11.60 -12.25
C GLN A 117 -10.41 -10.75 -13.29
N GLY A 118 -9.45 -9.90 -12.86
CA GLY A 118 -8.74 -8.97 -13.72
C GLY A 118 -9.62 -7.83 -14.27
N ILE A 119 -10.71 -7.50 -13.57
CA ILE A 119 -11.65 -6.45 -13.95
C ILE A 119 -11.18 -5.13 -13.33
N SER A 120 -10.70 -4.22 -14.19
CA SER A 120 -10.46 -2.82 -13.84
C SER A 120 -11.57 -1.95 -14.43
N GLU A 121 -12.33 -1.25 -13.59
CA GLU A 121 -13.35 -0.30 -14.03
C GLU A 121 -12.79 1.13 -14.02
N PRO A 122 -12.93 1.92 -15.10
CA PRO A 122 -12.44 3.30 -15.14
C PRO A 122 -13.14 4.21 -14.12
N ASP A 123 -12.40 5.14 -13.53
CA ASP A 123 -12.85 6.06 -12.46
C ASP A 123 -13.83 7.18 -12.90
N TRP A 124 -14.58 7.01 -14.00
CA TRP A 124 -15.51 8.03 -14.53
C TRP A 124 -17.00 7.80 -14.23
N LEU A 125 -17.35 7.23 -13.07
CA LEU A 125 -18.74 7.20 -12.57
C LEU A 125 -18.82 7.55 -11.08
#